data_AF-A0A7W9LYU6-F1
#
_entry.id   AF-A0A7W9LYU6-F1
#
_cell.length_a   1.000
_cell.length_b   1.000
_cell.length_c   1.000
_cell.angle_alpha   90.00
_cell.angle_beta   90.00
_cell.angle_gamma   90.00
#
_symmetry.space_group_name_H-M   'P 1'
#
loop_
_entity.id
_entity.type
_entity.pdbx_description
1 polymer ?
#
loop_
_entity_poly.entity_id
_entity_poly.type
_entity_poly.pdbx_seq_one_letter_code
_entity_poly.pdbx_strand_id
1 'polypeptide(L)'
;MTGDGFSVEVDELRRVATDKLPMAITDLEVAGGYVGDTLSMSANAFASGSDVTDVLNGVTTAWTEVFAQVFRDIKDNRDNLDLARQAVLEIVERYRYADGQV
;
A
#
# COMPACT_ATOMS: atom_id res chain seq x y z
N MET A 1 -43.15 -11.38 -6.14
CA MET A 1 -41.97 -10.53 -5.89
C MET A 1 -41.00 -11.34 -5.05
N THR A 2 -40.06 -12.01 -5.71
CA THR A 2 -39.02 -12.82 -5.09
C THR A 2 -37.70 -12.13 -5.41
N GLY A 3 -37.25 -11.26 -4.51
CA GLY A 3 -35.93 -10.66 -4.60
C GLY A 3 -34.92 -11.74 -4.23
N ASP A 4 -34.13 -12.18 -5.21
CA ASP A 4 -33.04 -13.12 -5.00
C ASP A 4 -32.01 -12.50 -4.06
N GLY A 5 -31.99 -12.96 -2.81
CA GLY A 5 -30.83 -13.54 -2.11
C GLY A 5 -29.46 -12.83 -2.05
N PHE A 6 -29.27 -11.65 -2.64
CA PHE A 6 -28.07 -10.84 -2.50
C PHE A 6 -28.31 -9.77 -1.45
N SER A 7 -28.31 -10.15 -0.16
CA SER A 7 -28.08 -9.16 0.89
C SER A 7 -26.60 -8.77 0.83
N VAL A 8 -26.27 -7.79 0.01
CA VAL A 8 -24.96 -7.14 0.16
C VAL A 8 -24.94 -6.53 1.55
N GLU A 9 -23.99 -6.95 2.38
CA GLU A 9 -23.73 -6.32 3.68
C GLU A 9 -23.10 -4.94 3.42
N VAL A 10 -23.92 -3.99 2.96
CA VAL A 10 -23.51 -2.63 2.59
C VAL A 10 -22.76 -1.95 3.73
N ASP A 11 -23.13 -2.25 4.98
CA ASP A 11 -22.44 -1.75 6.17
C ASP A 11 -21.07 -2.39 6.37
N GLU A 12 -20.89 -3.69 6.08
CA GLU A 12 -19.57 -4.33 6.12
C GLU A 12 -18.68 -3.81 4.99
N LEU A 13 -19.21 -3.61 3.78
CA LEU A 13 -18.47 -2.98 2.69
C LEU A 13 -18.04 -1.55 3.05
N ARG A 14 -18.93 -0.77 3.66
CA ARG A 14 -18.58 0.56 4.15
C ARG A 14 -17.47 0.49 5.19
N ARG A 15 -17.58 -0.41 6.17
CA ARG A 15 -16.55 -0.61 7.21
C ARG A 15 -15.20 -1.01 6.63
N VAL A 16 -15.18 -1.89 5.62
CA VAL A 16 -13.96 -2.25 4.89
C VAL A 16 -13.33 -1.00 4.27
N ALA A 17 -14.13 -0.16 3.62
CA ALA A 17 -13.64 1.05 2.98
C ALA A 17 -13.25 2.20 3.93
N THR A 18 -13.92 2.35 5.07
CA THR A 18 -13.66 3.45 6.00
C THR A 18 -12.61 3.12 7.05
N ASP A 19 -12.42 1.84 7.37
CA ASP A 19 -11.59 1.43 8.51
C ASP A 19 -10.43 0.54 8.04
N LYS A 20 -10.74 -0.60 7.42
CA LYS A 20 -9.72 -1.63 7.11
C LYS A 20 -8.75 -1.19 6.02
N LEU A 21 -9.26 -0.66 4.90
CA LEU A 21 -8.41 -0.24 3.78
C LEU A 21 -7.54 0.98 4.14
N PRO A 22 -8.05 2.02 4.83
CA PRO A 22 -7.21 3.09 5.35
C PRO A 22 -6.10 2.61 6.29
N MET A 23 -6.38 1.68 7.21
CA MET A 23 -5.34 1.09 8.07
C MET A 23 -4.24 0.41 7.25
N ALA A 24 -4.61 -0.41 6.25
CA ALA A 24 -3.64 -1.07 5.38
C ALA A 24 -2.82 -0.08 4.53
N ILE A 25 -3.44 1.02 4.07
CA ILE A 25 -2.75 2.12 3.38
C ILE A 25 -1.72 2.76 4.31
N THR A 26 -2.09 3.06 5.56
CA THR A 26 -1.16 3.61 6.56
C THR A 26 -0.02 2.64 6.88
N ASP A 27 -0.30 1.35 7.03
CA ASP A 27 0.73 0.34 7.27
C ASP A 27 1.76 0.27 6.13
N LEU A 28 1.31 0.41 4.88
CA LEU A 28 2.20 0.49 3.71
C LEU A 28 3.02 1.78 3.68
N GLU A 29 2.42 2.93 4.05
CA GLU A 29 3.16 4.20 4.15
C GLU A 29 4.27 4.11 5.21
N VAL A 30 3.98 3.49 6.37
CA VAL A 30 4.96 3.22 7.42
C VAL A 30 6.05 2.27 6.94
N ALA A 31 5.69 1.17 6.27
CA ALA A 31 6.65 0.22 5.70
C ALA A 31 7.59 0.89 4.68
N GLY A 32 7.04 1.77 3.81
CA GLY A 32 7.82 2.56 2.87
C GLY A 32 8.84 3.48 3.56
N GLY A 33 8.46 4.06 4.71
CA GLY A 33 9.36 4.82 5.58
C GLY A 33 10.55 3.98 6.08
N TYR A 34 10.28 2.80 6.66
CA TYR A 34 11.34 1.91 7.14
C TYR A 34 12.31 1.43 6.04
N VAL A 35 11.79 1.20 4.84
CA VAL A 35 12.59 0.87 3.65
C VAL A 35 13.51 2.05 3.29
N GLY A 36 12.98 3.28 3.27
CA GLY A 36 13.77 4.49 3.02
C GLY A 36 14.87 4.75 4.06
N ASP A 37 14.56 4.56 5.35
CA ASP A 37 15.52 4.69 6.45
C ASP A 37 16.64 3.67 6.34
N THR A 38 16.30 2.41 6.06
CA THR A 38 17.26 1.32 5.90
C THR A 38 18.20 1.56 4.72
N LEU A 39 17.69 2.07 3.59
CA LEU A 39 18.52 2.45 2.44
C LEU A 39 19.52 3.54 2.82
N SER A 40 19.07 4.59 3.52
CA SER A 40 19.94 5.68 3.97
C SER A 40 21.01 5.21 4.95
N MET A 41 20.65 4.36 5.92
CA MET A 41 21.60 3.76 6.86
C MET A 41 22.64 2.89 6.13
N SER A 42 22.20 2.07 5.16
CA SER A 42 23.07 1.18 4.40
C SER A 42 24.06 1.97 3.54
N ALA A 43 23.60 3.02 2.85
CA ALA A 43 24.45 3.90 2.04
C ALA A 43 25.55 4.58 2.87
N ASN A 44 25.19 5.08 4.07
CA ASN A 44 26.15 5.67 4.99
C ASN A 44 27.20 4.65 5.50
N ALA A 45 26.76 3.42 5.81
CA ALA A 45 27.66 2.35 6.24
C ALA A 45 28.68 2.00 5.15
N PHE A 46 28.25 1.83 3.90
CA PHE A 46 29.13 1.48 2.79
C PHE A 46 30.09 2.60 2.39
N ALA A 47 29.69 3.87 2.54
CA ALA A 47 30.57 5.01 2.28
C ALA A 47 31.76 5.12 3.25
N SER A 48 31.70 4.46 4.41
CA SER A 48 32.72 4.56 5.47
C SER A 48 33.87 3.53 5.37
N GLY A 49 33.80 2.55 4.47
CA GLY A 49 34.82 1.50 4.33
C GLY A 49 35.89 1.83 3.29
N SER A 50 37.14 2.06 3.71
CA SER A 50 38.20 2.62 2.86
C SER A 50 38.95 1.63 1.95
N ASP A 51 38.85 0.32 2.15
CA ASP A 51 39.76 -0.65 1.51
C ASP A 51 39.07 -1.67 0.56
N VAL A 52 37.75 -1.59 0.38
CA VAL A 52 36.99 -2.55 -0.47
C VAL A 52 36.01 -1.84 -1.42
N THR A 53 36.42 -0.69 -1.94
CA THR A 53 35.58 0.28 -2.66
C THR A 53 34.78 -0.34 -3.81
N ASP A 54 35.38 -1.20 -4.63
CA ASP A 54 34.68 -1.78 -5.79
C ASP A 54 33.61 -2.82 -5.42
N VAL A 55 33.87 -3.67 -4.41
CA VAL A 55 32.89 -4.65 -3.93
C VAL A 55 31.76 -3.93 -3.18
N LEU A 56 32.10 -2.94 -2.35
CA LEU A 56 31.11 -2.12 -1.64
C LEU A 56 30.25 -1.29 -2.59
N ASN A 57 30.82 -0.79 -3.69
CA ASN A 57 30.07 -0.12 -4.75
C ASN A 57 29.08 -1.09 -5.43
N GLY A 58 29.52 -2.29 -5.82
CA GLY A 58 28.64 -3.30 -6.41
C GLY A 58 27.50 -3.71 -5.48
N VAL A 59 27.78 -3.90 -4.20
CA VAL A 59 26.76 -4.17 -3.17
C VAL A 59 25.81 -2.98 -3.03
N THR A 60 26.33 -1.74 -2.98
CA THR A 60 25.52 -0.52 -2.87
C THR A 60 24.57 -0.36 -4.05
N THR A 61 25.04 -0.61 -5.28
CA THR A 61 24.22 -0.54 -6.49
C THR A 61 23.11 -1.60 -6.46
N ALA A 62 23.45 -2.87 -6.24
CA ALA A 62 22.47 -3.94 -6.17
C ALA A 62 21.43 -3.71 -5.06
N TRP A 63 21.89 -3.21 -3.90
CA TRP A 63 21.02 -2.87 -2.79
C TRP A 63 20.08 -1.71 -3.12
N THR A 64 20.58 -0.68 -3.79
CA THR A 64 19.77 0.47 -4.23
C THR A 64 18.66 0.03 -5.19
N GLU A 65 18.97 -0.86 -6.14
CA GLU A 65 17.99 -1.39 -7.08
C GLU A 65 16.89 -2.22 -6.39
N VAL A 66 17.26 -3.09 -5.46
CA VAL A 66 16.30 -3.88 -4.67
C VAL A 66 15.40 -2.97 -3.85
N PHE A 67 15.96 -1.98 -3.15
CA PHE A 67 15.18 -1.03 -2.36
C PHE A 67 14.26 -0.16 -3.23
N ALA A 68 14.73 0.26 -4.40
CA ALA A 68 13.88 0.98 -5.36
C ALA A 68 12.70 0.11 -5.82
N GLN A 69 12.92 -1.19 -6.04
CA GLN A 69 11.84 -2.11 -6.40
C GLN A 69 10.85 -2.28 -5.25
N VAL A 70 11.32 -2.57 -4.03
CA VAL A 70 10.46 -2.73 -2.85
C VAL A 70 9.65 -1.46 -2.58
N PHE A 71 10.29 -0.28 -2.71
CA PHE A 71 9.60 1.00 -2.53
C PHE A 71 8.51 1.23 -3.59
N ARG A 72 8.77 0.87 -4.86
CA ARG A 72 7.75 0.88 -5.92
C ARG A 72 6.60 -0.06 -5.60
N ASP A 73 6.88 -1.31 -5.22
CA ASP A 73 5.85 -2.30 -4.91
C ASP A 73 4.97 -1.85 -3.73
N ILE A 74 5.56 -1.25 -2.70
CA ILE A 74 4.82 -0.67 -1.56
C ILE A 74 3.91 0.46 -2.05
N LYS A 75 4.44 1.38 -2.85
CA LYS A 75 3.67 2.50 -3.38
C LYS A 75 2.52 2.03 -4.28
N ASP A 76 2.79 1.10 -5.20
CA ASP A 76 1.80 0.57 -6.13
C ASP A 76 0.69 -0.17 -5.37
N ASN A 77 1.03 -0.96 -4.35
CA ASN A 77 0.05 -1.61 -3.48
C ASN A 77 -0.78 -0.58 -2.70
N ARG A 78 -0.15 0.48 -2.19
CA ARG A 78 -0.83 1.56 -1.48
C ARG A 78 -1.84 2.27 -2.39
N ASP A 79 -1.44 2.58 -3.62
CA ASP A 79 -2.31 3.22 -4.60
C ASP A 79 -3.44 2.28 -5.06
N ASN A 80 -3.15 0.98 -5.22
CA ASN A 80 -4.16 -0.04 -5.50
C ASN A 80 -5.19 -0.17 -4.36
N LEU A 81 -4.76 -0.09 -3.10
CA LEU A 81 -5.67 -0.14 -1.96
C LEU A 81 -6.55 1.13 -1.89
N ASP A 82 -6.03 2.30 -2.22
CA ASP A 82 -6.85 3.51 -2.28
C ASP A 82 -7.85 3.45 -3.44
N LEU A 83 -7.47 2.94 -4.60
CA LEU A 83 -8.40 2.66 -5.70
C LEU A 83 -9.48 1.66 -5.29
N ALA A 84 -9.11 0.56 -4.63
CA ALA A 84 -10.07 -0.41 -4.11
C ALA A 84 -11.02 0.22 -3.09
N ARG A 85 -10.52 1.10 -2.23
CA ARG A 85 -11.31 1.86 -1.26
C ARG A 85 -12.37 2.72 -1.95
N GLN A 86 -11.95 3.50 -2.95
CA GLN A 86 -12.86 4.35 -3.72
C GLN A 86 -13.92 3.53 -4.44
N ALA A 87 -13.54 2.42 -5.07
CA ALA A 87 -14.48 1.52 -5.74
C ALA A 87 -15.51 0.91 -4.77
N VAL A 88 -15.09 0.49 -3.58
CA VAL A 88 -16.01 -0.05 -2.56
C VAL A 88 -16.98 1.03 -2.07
N LEU A 89 -16.53 2.27 -1.86
CA LEU A 89 -17.42 3.39 -1.50
C LEU A 89 -18.45 3.65 -2.59
N GLU A 90 -18.05 3.65 -3.86
CA GLU A 90 -18.96 3.83 -4.98
C GLU A 90 -20.00 2.70 -5.05
N ILE A 91 -19.60 1.45 -4.82
CA ILE A 91 -20.52 0.30 -4.76
C ILE A 91 -21.53 0.50 -3.62
N VAL A 92 -21.07 0.89 -2.43
CA VAL A 92 -21.93 1.16 -1.27
C VAL A 92 -22.96 2.25 -1.58
N GLU A 93 -22.54 3.34 -2.23
CA GLU A 93 -23.45 4.42 -2.63
C GLU A 93 -24.49 3.93 -3.63
N ARG A 94 -24.09 3.19 -4.66
CA ARG A 94 -25.02 2.63 -5.66
C ARG A 94 -26.06 1.70 -5.03
N TYR A 95 -25.69 0.89 -4.05
CA TYR A 95 -26.65 0.05 -3.32
C TYR A 95 -27.62 0.88 -2.48
N ARG A 96 -27.15 1.91 -1.77
CA ARG A 96 -28.04 2.81 -1.01
C ARG A 96 -29.06 3.52 -1.89
N TYR A 97 -28.62 4.04 -3.04
CA TYR A 97 -29.53 4.66 -4.01
C TYR A 97 -30.56 3.65 -4.56
N ALA A 98 -30.15 2.42 -4.84
CA ALA A 98 -31.06 1.36 -5.29
C ALA A 98 -32.11 0.98 -4.23
N ASP A 99 -31.73 1.03 -2.95
CA ASP A 99 -32.61 0.74 -1.80
C ASP A 99 -33.46 1.95 -1.37
N GLY A 100 -33.36 3.09 -2.08
CA GLY A 100 -34.12 4.31 -1.77
C GLY A 100 -33.66 5.05 -0.51
N GLN A 101 -32.47 4.72 0.00
CA GLN A 101 -31.85 5.41 1.13
C GLN A 101 -31.02 6.59 0.58
N VAL A 102 -31.60 7.79 0.63
CA VAL A 102 -30.94 9.07 0.29
C VAL A 102 -30.46 9.76 1.56
#